data_AF-A0ABD5CFC5-F1
#
_entry.id   AF-A0ABD5CFC5-F1
#
_cell.length_a   1.000
_cell.length_b   1.000
_cell.length_c   1.000
_cell.angle_alpha   90.00
_cell.angle_beta   90.00
_cell.angle_gamma   90.00
#
_symmetry.space_group_name_H-M   'P 1'
#
loop_
_entity.id
_entity.type
_entity.pdbx_description
1 polymer ?
#
loop_
_entity_poly.entity_id
_entity_poly.type
_entity_poly.pdbx_seq_one_letter_code
_entity_poly.pdbx_strand_id
1 'polypeptide(L)'
;MTTQALPTRTADRFPLDRGYVFSTEGVGREIDADTAVDWFKRHHDKDDEFIWLHFHDLPTLLEGWPLQHVQLPDAFADTLREASRSTRITHVNQNLIAVLNDVEYDFERKERLNVATLWVNVGARCLMSVRSLPLRSVS
;
A
#
# COMPACT_ATOMS: atom_id res chain seq x y z
N MET A 1 -25.81 1.08 -24.47
CA MET A 1 -24.49 1.28 -23.83
C MET A 1 -24.76 1.89 -22.48
N THR A 2 -24.68 1.08 -21.43
CA THR A 2 -25.07 1.47 -20.08
C THR A 2 -23.84 2.02 -19.38
N THR A 3 -23.75 3.34 -19.24
CA THR A 3 -22.74 4.00 -18.40
C THR A 3 -23.03 3.60 -16.96
N GLN A 4 -22.22 2.68 -16.43
CA GLN A 4 -22.23 2.33 -15.02
C GLN A 4 -21.67 3.52 -14.24
N ALA A 5 -22.53 4.17 -13.46
CA ALA A 5 -22.12 5.24 -12.56
C ALA A 5 -21.17 4.65 -11.51
N LEU A 6 -19.97 5.24 -11.40
CA LEU A 6 -19.04 4.96 -10.31
C LEU A 6 -19.73 5.28 -8.98
N PRO A 7 -19.72 4.36 -7.99
CA PRO A 7 -20.26 4.65 -6.67
C PRO A 7 -19.53 5.85 -6.08
N THR A 8 -20.29 6.74 -5.46
CA THR A 8 -19.78 7.94 -4.79
C THR A 8 -18.81 7.53 -3.69
N ARG A 9 -17.52 7.67 -3.99
CA ARG A 9 -16.38 7.36 -3.13
C ARG A 9 -16.55 8.03 -1.76
N THR A 10 -16.76 7.25 -0.69
CA THR A 10 -16.50 7.66 0.70
C THR A 10 -14.99 7.80 0.87
N ALA A 11 -14.47 8.86 0.26
CA ALA A 11 -13.05 9.15 0.04
C ALA A 11 -12.28 9.55 1.29
N ASP A 12 -12.98 9.86 2.37
CA ASP A 12 -12.47 10.82 3.36
C ASP A 12 -12.12 10.20 4.71
N ARG A 13 -12.17 8.87 4.82
CA ARG A 13 -11.94 8.18 6.09
C ARG A 13 -10.56 7.52 6.21
N PHE A 14 -9.86 7.28 5.08
CA PHE A 14 -8.65 6.47 5.07
C PHE A 14 -7.60 6.99 4.07
N PRO A 15 -6.28 6.88 4.37
CA PRO A 15 -5.21 7.36 3.50
C PRO A 15 -4.95 6.46 2.27
N LEU A 16 -5.94 5.63 1.90
CA LEU A 16 -5.85 4.66 0.81
C LEU A 16 -5.91 5.41 -0.53
N ASP A 17 -4.82 5.35 -1.28
CA ASP A 17 -4.72 5.91 -2.64
C ASP A 17 -5.33 4.92 -3.65
N ARG A 18 -4.95 3.63 -3.56
CA ARG A 18 -5.49 2.56 -4.41
C ARG A 18 -5.63 1.26 -3.64
N GLY A 19 -6.71 0.52 -3.92
CA GLY A 19 -6.93 -0.83 -3.39
C GLY A 19 -7.34 -1.77 -4.51
N TYR A 20 -6.76 -2.97 -4.54
CA TYR A 20 -7.12 -4.02 -5.51
C TYR A 20 -7.21 -5.38 -4.84
N VAL A 21 -8.17 -6.20 -5.27
CA VAL A 21 -8.20 -7.64 -5.00
C VAL A 21 -7.97 -8.36 -6.33
N PHE A 22 -6.96 -9.21 -6.38
CA PHE A 22 -6.60 -10.02 -7.53
C PHE A 22 -7.15 -11.44 -7.35
N SER A 23 -7.74 -11.98 -8.42
CA SER A 23 -8.08 -13.40 -8.50
C SER A 23 -6.86 -14.25 -8.91
N THR A 24 -7.03 -15.58 -8.92
CA THR A 24 -6.04 -16.54 -9.45
C THR A 24 -5.59 -16.24 -10.89
N GLU A 25 -6.48 -15.65 -11.67
CA GLU A 25 -6.23 -15.28 -13.08
C GLU A 25 -5.44 -13.96 -13.19
N GLY A 26 -5.05 -13.34 -12.07
CA GLY A 26 -4.31 -12.08 -12.03
C GLY A 26 -5.15 -10.84 -12.36
N VAL A 27 -6.47 -10.98 -12.48
CA VAL A 27 -7.36 -9.85 -12.77
C VAL A 27 -7.63 -9.08 -11.47
N GLY A 28 -7.18 -7.82 -11.44
CA GLY A 28 -7.38 -6.91 -10.31
C GLY A 28 -8.72 -6.20 -10.37
N ARG A 29 -9.52 -6.33 -9.30
CA ARG A 29 -10.73 -5.53 -9.08
C ARG A 29 -10.43 -4.44 -8.07
N GLU A 30 -10.66 -3.19 -8.46
CA GLU A 30 -10.49 -2.05 -7.57
C GLU A 30 -11.49 -2.11 -6.40
N ILE A 31 -11.02 -1.71 -5.21
CA ILE A 31 -11.78 -1.70 -3.97
C ILE A 31 -11.49 -0.43 -3.17
N ASP A 32 -12.49 0.01 -2.40
CA ASP A 32 -12.32 1.06 -1.41
C ASP A 32 -11.80 0.49 -0.07
N ALA A 33 -11.54 1.39 0.87
CA ALA A 33 -11.03 1.04 2.19
C ALA A 33 -12.04 0.25 3.03
N ASP A 34 -13.34 0.55 2.95
CA ASP A 34 -14.38 -0.20 3.68
C ASP A 34 -14.44 -1.65 3.17
N THR A 35 -14.37 -1.86 1.86
CA THR A 35 -14.28 -3.19 1.25
C THR A 35 -13.00 -3.92 1.64
N ALA A 36 -11.87 -3.20 1.76
CA ALA A 36 -10.62 -3.78 2.26
C ALA A 36 -10.76 -4.26 3.71
N VAL A 37 -11.44 -3.49 4.56
CA VAL A 37 -11.72 -3.86 5.95
C VAL A 37 -12.49 -5.16 6.01
N ASP A 38 -13.56 -5.25 5.24
CA ASP A 38 -14.39 -6.43 5.21
C ASP A 38 -13.65 -7.63 4.60
N TRP A 39 -12.75 -7.39 3.64
CA TRP A 39 -11.85 -8.43 3.13
C TRP A 39 -10.99 -9.03 4.25
N PHE A 40 -10.39 -8.24 5.15
CA PHE A 40 -9.58 -8.80 6.24
C PHE A 40 -10.39 -9.51 7.33
N LYS A 41 -11.66 -9.14 7.53
CA LYS A 41 -12.55 -9.82 8.48
C LYS A 41 -13.04 -11.18 7.99
N ARG A 42 -13.07 -11.40 6.68
CA ARG A 42 -13.48 -12.69 6.10
C ARG A 42 -12.45 -13.76 6.45
N HIS A 43 -12.93 -14.95 6.81
CA HIS A 43 -12.08 -16.13 6.91
C HIS A 43 -11.84 -16.65 5.50
N HIS A 44 -10.61 -16.55 5.05
CA HIS A 44 -10.22 -16.98 3.71
C HIS A 44 -9.58 -18.36 3.78
N ASP A 45 -10.42 -19.38 3.99
CA ASP A 45 -9.92 -20.75 4.11
C ASP A 45 -9.51 -21.35 2.76
N LYS A 46 -10.02 -20.79 1.63
CA LYS A 46 -9.83 -21.35 0.27
C LYS A 46 -9.78 -20.33 -0.86
N ASP A 47 -9.91 -19.04 -0.57
CA ASP A 47 -9.91 -18.02 -1.62
C ASP A 47 -8.46 -17.69 -1.99
N ASP A 48 -8.02 -18.13 -3.17
CA ASP A 48 -6.74 -17.75 -3.81
C ASP A 48 -6.76 -16.29 -4.31
N GLU A 49 -7.35 -15.41 -3.50
CA GLU A 49 -7.37 -13.96 -3.70
C GLU A 49 -6.14 -13.32 -3.03
N PHE A 50 -5.60 -12.30 -3.68
CA PHE A 50 -4.50 -11.49 -3.16
C PHE A 50 -4.93 -10.02 -3.11
N ILE A 51 -4.73 -9.36 -1.97
CA ILE A 51 -5.08 -7.93 -1.82
C ILE A 51 -3.84 -7.05 -1.91
N TRP A 52 -3.91 -5.96 -2.67
CA TRP A 52 -2.92 -4.89 -2.65
C TRP A 52 -3.55 -3.59 -2.18
N LEU A 53 -2.94 -2.95 -1.19
CA LEU A 53 -3.32 -1.63 -0.68
C LEU A 53 -2.13 -0.67 -0.79
N HIS A 54 -2.36 0.46 -1.46
CA HIS A 54 -1.38 1.53 -1.63
C HIS A 54 -1.84 2.80 -0.92
N PHE A 55 -0.97 3.36 -0.08
CA PHE A 55 -1.24 4.53 0.76
C PHE A 55 -0.28 5.68 0.46
N HIS A 56 -0.72 6.91 0.74
CA HIS A 56 0.07 8.12 0.48
C HIS A 56 0.39 8.95 1.73
N ASP A 57 -0.21 8.63 2.87
CA ASP A 57 -0.05 9.39 4.12
C ASP A 57 0.36 8.47 5.27
N LEU A 58 1.64 8.58 5.63
CA LEU A 58 2.34 7.70 6.55
C LEU A 58 1.98 7.99 8.03
N PRO A 59 1.89 9.26 8.49
CA PRO A 59 1.30 9.60 9.78
C PRO A 59 -0.09 9.00 10.00
N THR A 60 -1.03 9.20 9.08
CA THR A 60 -2.40 8.67 9.21
C THR A 60 -2.43 7.14 9.25
N LEU A 61 -1.53 6.48 8.48
CA LEU A 61 -1.36 5.03 8.51
C LEU A 61 -0.88 4.51 9.88
N LEU A 62 0.06 5.23 10.51
CA LEU A 62 0.66 4.86 11.80
C LEU A 62 -0.29 5.09 12.98
N GLU A 63 -1.18 6.08 12.90
CA GLU A 63 -2.10 6.48 13.96
C GLU A 63 -3.44 5.72 13.95
N GLY A 64 -3.77 5.02 12.85
CA GLY A 64 -5.10 4.39 12.71
C GLY A 64 -5.13 3.11 11.88
N TRP A 65 -6.04 3.08 10.91
CA TRP A 65 -6.17 2.02 9.91
C TRP A 65 -5.02 2.11 8.90
N PRO A 66 -4.42 1.01 8.41
CA PRO A 66 -4.80 -0.42 8.50
C PRO A 66 -4.08 -1.23 9.59
N LEU A 67 -3.13 -0.65 10.33
CA LEU A 67 -2.31 -1.40 11.32
C LEU A 67 -3.15 -2.08 12.41
N GLN A 68 -4.33 -1.52 12.73
CA GLN A 68 -5.23 -2.08 13.74
C GLN A 68 -6.02 -3.32 13.28
N HIS A 69 -6.03 -3.61 11.98
CA HIS A 69 -6.94 -4.60 11.40
C HIS A 69 -6.27 -5.56 10.42
N VAL A 70 -5.03 -5.25 10.03
CA VAL A 70 -4.18 -6.13 9.25
C VAL A 70 -3.08 -6.64 10.17
N GLN A 71 -2.92 -7.96 10.26
CA GLN A 71 -1.78 -8.53 10.96
C GLN A 71 -0.52 -8.23 10.16
N LEU A 72 0.26 -7.27 10.65
CA LEU A 72 1.56 -6.90 10.08
C LEU A 72 2.64 -7.17 11.12
N PRO A 73 3.86 -7.54 10.68
CA PRO A 73 4.98 -7.62 11.61
C PRO A 73 5.24 -6.26 12.26
N ASP A 74 5.49 -6.22 13.57
CA ASP A 74 5.85 -4.98 14.28
C ASP A 74 7.03 -4.26 13.62
N ALA A 75 7.99 -5.04 13.09
CA ALA A 75 9.14 -4.54 12.34
C ALA A 75 8.77 -3.67 11.12
N PHE A 76 7.58 -3.85 10.54
CA PHE A 76 7.11 -2.99 9.46
C PHE A 76 6.69 -1.61 9.98
N ALA A 77 5.93 -1.57 11.08
CA ALA A 77 5.56 -0.32 11.72
C ALA A 77 6.80 0.44 12.23
N ASP A 78 7.79 -0.27 12.77
CA ASP A 78 9.07 0.33 13.18
C ASP A 78 9.84 0.90 11.98
N THR A 79 9.91 0.14 10.88
CA THR A 79 10.52 0.61 9.63
C THR A 79 9.87 1.90 9.10
N LEU A 80 8.54 1.99 9.20
CA LEU A 80 7.78 3.19 8.83
C LEU A 80 8.09 4.37 9.77
N ARG A 81 8.13 4.15 11.09
CA ARG A 81 8.45 5.19 12.10
C ARG A 81 9.87 5.72 11.98
N GLU A 82 10.83 4.85 11.70
CA GLU A 82 12.22 5.24 11.46
C GLU A 82 12.35 6.12 10.21
N ALA A 83 11.36 6.09 9.31
CA ALA A 83 11.37 6.78 8.02
C ALA A 83 12.67 6.55 7.24
N SER A 84 13.26 5.36 7.41
CA SER A 84 14.58 5.03 6.90
C SER A 84 14.54 5.02 5.37
N ARG A 85 15.52 5.70 4.76
CA ARG A 85 15.68 5.80 3.30
C ARG A 85 16.77 4.90 2.75
N SER A 86 17.24 3.90 3.49
CA SER A 86 18.23 2.95 2.95
C SER A 86 17.50 1.84 2.20
N THR A 87 17.81 1.67 0.91
CA THR A 87 17.23 0.59 0.10
C THR A 87 17.60 -0.76 0.71
N ARG A 88 16.60 -1.54 1.09
CA ARG A 88 16.79 -2.85 1.73
C ARG A 88 15.59 -3.75 1.54
N ILE A 89 15.82 -5.05 1.62
CA ILE A 89 14.78 -6.07 1.75
C ILE A 89 15.12 -6.92 2.96
N THR A 90 14.14 -7.17 3.82
CA THR A 90 14.29 -7.92 5.06
C THR A 90 13.17 -8.94 5.18
N HIS A 91 13.53 -10.20 5.44
CA HIS A 91 12.56 -11.24 5.72
C HIS A 91 12.27 -11.28 7.22
N VAL A 92 10.99 -11.16 7.60
CA VAL A 92 10.52 -11.18 8.99
C VAL A 92 9.32 -12.12 9.09
N ASN A 93 9.48 -13.20 9.87
CA ASN A 93 8.49 -14.29 9.98
C ASN A 93 8.14 -14.90 8.61
N GLN A 94 6.95 -14.62 8.09
CA GLN A 94 6.46 -15.05 6.76
C GLN A 94 6.23 -13.87 5.81
N ASN A 95 6.80 -12.71 6.13
CA ASN A 95 6.64 -11.48 5.36
C ASN A 95 8.00 -10.99 4.86
N LEU A 96 7.99 -10.27 3.74
CA LEU A 96 9.11 -9.46 3.29
C LEU A 96 8.77 -7.99 3.50
N ILE A 97 9.67 -7.28 4.17
CA ILE A 97 9.63 -5.84 4.31
C ILE A 97 10.69 -5.25 3.38
N ALA A 98 10.28 -4.33 2.50
CA ALA A 98 11.20 -3.64 1.61
C ALA A 98 11.11 -2.12 1.80
N VAL A 99 12.26 -1.47 1.71
CA VAL A 99 12.40 -0.03 1.56
C VAL A 99 13.02 0.20 0.20
N LEU A 100 12.31 0.89 -0.66
CA LEU A 100 12.72 1.20 -2.02
C LEU A 100 12.82 2.72 -2.15
N ASN A 101 13.88 3.21 -2.77
CA ASN A 101 13.98 4.62 -3.10
C ASN A 101 13.77 4.79 -4.60
N ASP A 102 12.84 5.67 -4.96
CA ASP A 102 12.66 6.19 -6.30
C ASP A 102 13.33 7.56 -6.38
N VAL A 103 14.06 7.80 -7.46
CA VAL A 103 14.76 9.06 -7.71
C VAL A 103 13.96 9.86 -8.71
N GLU A 104 13.41 10.99 -8.27
CA GLU A 104 12.80 11.94 -9.16
C GLU A 104 13.92 12.68 -9.91
N TYR A 105 14.18 12.27 -11.14
CA TYR A 105 15.21 12.88 -11.98
C TYR A 105 14.64 14.10 -12.73
N ASP A 106 14.99 15.30 -12.28
CA ASP A 106 14.77 16.55 -13.02
C ASP A 106 15.88 16.75 -14.07
N PHE A 107 15.52 16.58 -15.35
CA PHE A 107 16.43 16.78 -16.48
C PHE A 107 16.93 18.23 -16.62
N GLU A 108 16.21 19.22 -16.08
CA GLU A 108 16.57 20.63 -16.14
C GLU A 108 17.58 21.05 -15.05
N ARG A 109 17.92 20.14 -14.09
CA ARG A 109 18.87 20.37 -12.98
C ARG A 109 18.62 21.68 -12.21
N LYS A 110 17.36 22.12 -12.10
CA LYS A 110 17.01 23.37 -11.39
C LYS A 110 16.65 23.12 -9.93
N GLU A 111 16.24 21.90 -9.57
CA GLU A 111 15.87 21.55 -8.20
C GLU A 111 16.72 20.40 -7.62
N ARG A 112 16.77 20.31 -6.28
CA ARG A 112 17.48 19.24 -5.57
C ARG A 112 16.83 17.89 -5.90
N LEU A 113 17.65 16.85 -6.10
CA LEU A 113 17.22 15.45 -6.22
C LEU A 113 16.19 15.12 -5.12
N ASN A 114 14.96 14.89 -5.54
CA ASN A 114 13.88 14.51 -4.66
C ASN A 114 13.80 12.98 -4.65
N VAL A 115 14.12 12.38 -3.52
CA VAL A 115 14.09 10.92 -3.36
C VAL A 115 12.77 10.56 -2.68
N ALA A 116 11.88 9.92 -3.44
CA ALA A 116 10.66 9.35 -2.88
C ALA A 116 10.99 7.96 -2.32
N THR A 117 10.52 7.66 -1.12
CA THR A 117 10.70 6.35 -0.50
C THR A 117 9.38 5.62 -0.53
N LEU A 118 9.40 4.38 -1.02
CA LEU A 118 8.30 3.43 -0.99
C LEU A 118 8.63 2.34 0.04
N TRP A 119 7.81 2.26 1.07
CA TRP A 119 7.84 1.16 2.03
C TRP A 119 6.83 0.10 1.63
N VAL A 120 7.23 -1.16 1.73
CA VAL A 120 6.41 -2.30 1.31
C VAL A 120 6.46 -3.38 2.37
N ASN A 121 5.30 -3.93 2.72
CA ASN A 121 5.19 -5.23 3.40
C ASN A 121 4.44 -6.18 2.48
N VAL A 122 4.99 -7.37 2.25
CA VAL A 122 4.32 -8.42 1.51
C VAL A 122 4.30 -9.71 2.30
N GLY A 123 3.10 -10.25 2.50
CA GLY A 123 2.87 -11.59 3.03
C GLY A 123 2.23 -12.48 1.97
N ALA A 124 1.74 -13.66 2.38
CA ALA A 124 1.19 -14.65 1.47
C ALA A 124 -0.01 -14.17 0.64
N ARG A 125 -0.85 -13.27 1.19
CA ARG A 125 -2.11 -12.83 0.58
C ARG A 125 -2.32 -11.33 0.55
N CYS A 126 -1.33 -10.56 1.00
CA CYS A 126 -1.45 -9.12 1.14
C CYS A 126 -0.14 -8.42 0.79
N LEU A 127 -0.23 -7.43 -0.09
CA LEU A 127 0.78 -6.40 -0.33
C LEU A 127 0.27 -5.10 0.26
N MET A 128 1.06 -4.47 1.11
CA MET A 128 0.85 -3.11 1.54
C MET A 128 2.01 -2.26 1.09
N SER A 129 1.72 -1.10 0.51
CA SER A 129 2.76 -0.14 0.13
C SER A 129 2.39 1.29 0.52
N VAL A 130 3.37 2.05 0.96
CA VAL A 130 3.20 3.44 1.40
C VAL A 130 4.30 4.29 0.79
N ARG A 131 3.96 5.44 0.20
CA ARG A 131 4.94 6.38 -0.38
C ARG A 131 5.13 7.61 0.49
N SER A 132 6.34 8.16 0.54
CA SER A 132 6.62 9.45 1.21
C SER A 132 6.20 10.68 0.41
N LEU A 133 6.16 10.56 -0.92
CA LEU A 133 5.85 11.61 -1.89
C LEU A 133 5.11 11.00 -3.09
N PRO A 134 4.35 11.78 -3.89
CA PRO A 134 3.74 11.29 -5.13
C PRO A 134 4.77 10.64 -6.06
N LEU A 135 4.54 9.37 -6.41
CA LEU A 135 5.36 8.65 -7.39
C LEU A 135 4.73 8.85 -8.78
N ARG A 136 5.49 9.38 -9.75
CA ARG A 136 5.00 9.44 -11.13
C ARG A 136 4.71 8.07 -11.73
N SER A 137 5.35 7.01 -11.22
CA SER A 137 5.14 5.61 -11.62
C SER A 137 3.74 5.05 -11.30
N VAL A 138 2.95 5.74 -10.46
CA VAL A 138 1.58 5.36 -10.09
C VAL A 138 0.65 6.58 -10.22
N SER A 139 0.72 7.26 -11.37
CA SER A 139 -0.21 8.36 -11.70
C SER A 139 -1.43 7.83 -12.44
#